data_AF-A0A7J4FD16-F1
#
_entry.id   AF-A0A7J4FD16-F1
#
_cell.length_a   1.000
_cell.length_b   1.000
_cell.length_c   1.000
_cell.angle_alpha   90.00
_cell.angle_beta   90.00
_cell.angle_gamma   90.00
#
_symmetry.space_group_name_H-M   'P 1'
#
loop_
_entity.id
_entity.type
_entity.pdbx_description
1 polymer ?
#
loop_
_entity_poly.entity_id
_entity_poly.type
_entity_poly.pdbx_seq_one_letter_code
_entity_poly.pdbx_strand_id
1 'polypeptide(L)' 'MRRYRCSRCGDTVEVSGCRKPPSCPKCGAPKDALVYIKGCL' A
#
# COMPACT_ATOMS: atom_id res chain seq x y z
N MET A 1 0.37 -11.64 -4.18
CA MET A 1 0.89 -10.51 -3.39
C MET A 1 0.41 -9.22 -4.03
N ARG A 2 -0.04 -8.23 -3.24
CA ARG A 2 -0.43 -6.91 -3.74
C ARG A 2 0.61 -5.88 -3.37
N ARG A 3 0.97 -5.01 -4.31
CA ARG A 3 1.87 -3.89 -4.10
C ARG A 3 1.09 -2.59 -4.10
N TYR A 4 1.32 -1.76 -3.08
CA TYR A 4 0.74 -0.44 -2.95
C TYR A 4 1.87 0.60 -2.81
N ARG A 5 1.78 1.71 -3.54
CA ARG A 5 2.70 2.84 -3.39
C ARG A 5 2.05 3.89 -2.51
N CYS A 6 2.77 4.36 -1.50
CA CYS A 6 2.32 5.51 -0.74
C CYS A 6 2.53 6.79 -1.56
N SER A 7 1.48 7.55 -1.83
CA SER A 7 1.56 8.85 -2.50
C SER A 7 2.21 9.93 -1.63
N ARG A 8 2.28 9.72 -0.31
CA ARG A 8 2.82 10.70 0.65
C ARG A 8 4.34 10.61 0.82
N CYS A 9 4.89 9.41 0.93
CA CYS A 9 6.33 9.20 1.12
C CYS A 9 7.02 8.46 -0.03
N GLY A 10 6.27 7.97 -1.02
CA GLY A 10 6.80 7.23 -2.16
C GLY A 10 7.14 5.76 -1.90
N ASP A 11 7.06 5.31 -0.65
CA ASP A 11 7.40 3.94 -0.23
C ASP A 11 6.47 2.89 -0.86
N THR A 12 7.01 1.70 -1.15
CA THR A 12 6.25 0.59 -1.73
C THR A 12 6.00 -0.48 -0.68
N VAL A 13 4.72 -0.64 -0.34
CA VAL A 13 4.23 -1.61 0.64
C VAL A 13 3.78 -2.86 -0.11
N GLU A 14 4.43 -3.99 0.18
CA GLU A 14 4.03 -5.30 -0.32
C GLU A 14 3.25 -6.06 0.76
N VAL A 15 2.06 -6.54 0.42
CA VAL A 15 1.22 -7.31 1.34
C VAL A 15 0.90 -8.70 0.79
N SER A 16 1.01 -9.67 1.68
CA SER A 16 0.59 -11.06 1.50
C SER A 16 -0.94 -11.13 1.67
N GLY A 17 -1.65 -11.18 0.53
CA GLY A 17 -3.12 -11.27 0.45
C GLY A 17 -3.74 -10.18 -0.41
N CYS A 18 -5.08 -10.17 -0.52
CA CYS A 18 -5.81 -9.16 -1.28
C CYS A 18 -6.36 -8.01 -0.39
N ARG A 19 -5.98 -7.92 0.90
CA ARG A 19 -6.41 -6.80 1.77
C ARG A 19 -5.50 -5.60 1.62
N LYS A 20 -6.07 -4.39 1.58
CA LYS A 20 -5.33 -3.12 1.55
C LYS A 20 -4.81 -2.81 2.96
N PRO A 21 -3.56 -2.35 3.14
CA PRO A 21 -3.07 -1.94 4.45
C PRO A 21 -3.91 -0.79 5.02
N PRO A 22 -4.14 -0.74 6.35
CA PRO A 22 -4.87 0.35 6.99
C PRO A 22 -4.10 1.68 6.96
N SER A 23 -2.77 1.61 6.93
CA SER A 23 -1.87 2.76 6.87
C SER A 23 -0.52 2.38 6.25
N CYS A 24 0.23 3.39 5.81
CA CYS A 24 1.61 3.21 5.35
C CYS A 24 2.52 2.86 6.55
N PRO A 25 3.23 1.72 6.54
CA PRO A 25 4.11 1.33 7.63
C PRO A 25 5.34 2.24 7.78
N LYS A 26 5.67 3.02 6.74
CA LYS A 26 6.84 3.90 6.73
C LYS A 26 6.56 5.28 7.34
N CYS A 27 5.42 5.88 7.01
CA CYS A 27 5.11 7.27 7.37
C CYS A 27 3.77 7.46 8.11
N GLY A 28 3.02 6.38 8.35
CA GLY A 28 1.72 6.44 9.02
C GLY A 28 0.59 7.05 8.20
N ALA A 29 0.80 7.34 6.90
CA ALA A 29 -0.25 7.87 6.04
C ALA A 29 -1.48 6.94 6.00
N PRO A 30 -2.71 7.47 5.94
CA PRO A 30 -3.92 6.65 5.93
C PRO A 30 -4.02 5.78 4.68
N LYS A 31 -4.89 4.75 4.72
CA LYS A 31 -5.11 3.83 3.60
C LYS A 31 -5.37 4.53 2.26
N ASP A 32 -5.98 5.71 2.26
CA ASP A 32 -6.33 6.45 1.05
C ASP A 32 -5.08 6.95 0.31
N ALA A 33 -3.98 7.18 1.04
CA ALA A 33 -2.68 7.51 0.46
C ALA A 33 -1.95 6.29 -0.12
N LEU A 34 -2.47 5.07 0.03
CA LEU A 34 -1.89 3.85 -0.56
C LEU A 34 -2.56 3.57 -1.91
N VAL A 35 -1.83 3.85 -2.99
CA VAL A 35 -2.28 3.62 -4.36
C VAL A 35 -1.89 2.21 -4.78
N TYR A 36 -2.86 1.41 -5.21
CA TYR A 36 -2.59 0.07 -5.72
C TYR A 36 -1.79 0.15 -7.03
N ILE A 37 -0.73 -0.65 -7.12
CA ILE A 37 0.14 -0.70 -8.30
C ILE A 37 -0.13 -1.97 -9.12
N LYS A 38 -0.17 -3.14 -8.45
CA LYS A 38 -0.40 -4.46 -9.09
C LYS A 38 -0.66 -5.57 -8.05
N GLY A 39 -1.48 -6.56 -8.38
CA GLY A 39 -1.77 -7.79 -7.60
C GLY A 39 -3.26 -8.22 -7.42
N CYS A 40 -3.49 -9.53 -7.44
CA CYS A 40 -4.77 -10.27 -7.54
C CYS A 40 -5.52 -10.03 -8.88
N LEU A 41 -5.36 -11.00 -9.81
CA LEU A 41 -6.38 -11.40 -10.79
C LEU A 41 -7.62 -11.95 -10.04
#